data_AF-A0A195FGP6-F1
#
_entry.id   AF-A0A195FGP6-F1
#
_cell.length_a   1.000
_cell.length_b   1.000
_cell.length_c   1.000
_cell.angle_alpha   90.00
_cell.angle_beta   90.00
_cell.angle_gamma   90.00
#
_symmetry.space_group_name_H-M   'P 1'
#
loop_
_entity.id
_entity.type
_entity.pdbx_description
1 polymer ?
#
loop_
_entity_poly.entity_id
_entity_poly.type
_entity_poly.pdbx_seq_one_letter_code
_entity_poly.pdbx_strand_id
1 'polypeptide(L)'
;VSFDVESLFTQVPIKDTLNIIKSQHPNIHFTIDIEENGKLPFLDVLVSKKADGTLGHQVYRKPTHTDTYMHPSQKQSVINSLVHRAFTISDKEHLQRQNSTT
;
A
#
# COMPACT_ATOMS: atom_id res chain seq x y z
N VAL A 1 11.82 3.41 -3.23
CA VAL A 1 11.33 4.80 -3.33
C VAL A 1 10.49 5.07 -2.09
N SER A 2 11.04 5.80 -1.11
CA SER A 2 10.32 6.20 0.10
C SER A 2 9.59 7.50 -0.23
N PHE A 3 8.27 7.46 -0.39
CA PHE A 3 7.49 8.69 -0.47
C PHE A 3 7.44 9.30 0.94
N ASP A 4 7.82 10.56 1.06
CA ASP A 4 7.85 11.26 2.33
C ASP A 4 6.41 11.49 2.82
N VAL A 5 6.04 10.81 3.91
CA VAL A 5 4.70 10.88 4.51
C VAL A 5 4.39 12.29 5.01
N GLU A 6 5.41 13.06 5.39
CA GLU A 6 5.24 14.46 5.79
C GLU A 6 4.79 15.34 4.62
N SER A 7 5.22 14.99 3.39
CA SER A 7 4.81 15.67 2.17
C SER A 7 3.31 15.54 1.90
N LEU A 8 2.64 14.50 2.40
CA LEU A 8 1.18 14.32 2.25
C LEU A 8 0.38 15.43 2.94
N PHE A 9 0.97 16.11 3.92
CA PHE A 9 0.35 17.23 4.63
C PHE A 9 0.79 18.59 4.10
N THR A 10 1.63 18.63 3.06
CA THR A 10 2.02 19.89 2.45
C THR A 10 0.77 20.55 1.86
N GLN A 11 0.59 21.84 2.17
CA GLN A 11 -0.47 22.70 1.63
C GLN A 11 -0.29 22.99 0.13
N VAL A 12 0.18 22.00 -0.65
CA VAL A 12 0.17 22.09 -2.10
C VAL A 12 -1.29 22.31 -2.51
N PRO A 13 -1.58 23.26 -3.42
CA PRO A 13 -2.93 23.54 -3.88
C PRO A 13 -3.41 22.42 -4.82
N ILE A 14 -3.57 21.22 -4.29
CA ILE A 14 -3.93 20.02 -5.06
C ILE A 14 -5.30 20.20 -5.72
N LYS A 15 -6.22 20.93 -5.08
CA LYS A 15 -7.53 21.25 -5.68
C LYS A 15 -7.37 22.08 -6.96
N ASP A 16 -6.50 23.07 -6.95
CA ASP A 16 -6.32 23.98 -8.09
C ASP A 16 -5.62 23.27 -9.24
N THR A 17 -4.60 22.46 -8.96
CA THR A 17 -3.93 21.64 -9.98
C THR A 17 -4.89 20.61 -10.60
N LEU A 18 -5.71 19.95 -9.79
CA LEU A 18 -6.73 19.02 -10.28
C LEU A 18 -7.78 19.71 -11.13
N ASN A 19 -8.20 20.93 -10.78
CA ASN A 19 -9.17 21.69 -11.58
C ASN A 19 -8.61 22.04 -12.97
N ILE A 20 -7.32 22.38 -13.06
CA ILE A 20 -6.64 22.62 -14.33
C ILE A 20 -6.60 21.34 -15.19
N ILE A 21 -6.31 20.18 -14.58
CA ILE A 21 -6.23 18.93 -15.33
C ILE A 21 -7.63 18.46 -15.76
N LYS A 22 -8.64 18.62 -14.89
CA LYS A 22 -10.04 18.29 -15.22
C LYS A 22 -10.60 19.16 -16.34
N SER A 23 -10.22 20.44 -16.41
CA SER A 23 -10.66 21.33 -17.50
C SER A 23 -10.05 20.94 -18.85
N GLN A 24 -8.80 20.44 -18.86
CA GLN A 24 -8.15 19.96 -20.08
C GLN A 24 -8.63 18.56 -20.49
N HIS A 25 -8.97 17.70 -19.52
CA HIS A 25 -9.34 16.31 -19.75
C HIS A 25 -10.60 15.91 -18.95
N PRO A 26 -11.81 16.24 -19.45
CA PRO A 26 -13.06 16.00 -18.72
C PRO A 26 -13.38 14.52 -18.48
N ASN A 27 -12.74 13.61 -19.21
CA ASN A 27 -12.93 12.16 -19.05
C ASN A 27 -12.07 11.54 -17.93
N ILE A 28 -11.08 12.28 -17.41
CA ILE A 28 -10.21 11.78 -16.35
C ILE A 28 -10.86 12.08 -14.99
N HIS A 29 -11.15 11.01 -14.26
CA HIS A 29 -11.71 11.09 -12.91
C HIS A 29 -10.60 10.84 -11.89
N PHE A 30 -10.37 11.82 -11.03
CA PHE A 30 -9.40 11.71 -9.94
C PHE A 30 -10.11 11.38 -8.63
N THR A 31 -9.58 10.39 -7.93
CA THR A 31 -9.92 10.11 -6.53
C THR A 31 -8.82 10.70 -5.67
N ILE A 32 -9.18 11.59 -4.75
CA ILE A 32 -8.24 12.21 -3.81
C ILE A 32 -8.71 11.95 -2.39
N ASP A 33 -7.80 11.46 -1.56
CA ASP A 33 -7.99 11.41 -0.12
C ASP A 33 -7.52 12.74 0.46
N ILE A 34 -8.43 13.45 1.13
CA ILE A 34 -8.18 14.75 1.75
C ILE A 34 -8.11 14.55 3.25
N GLU A 35 -7.21 15.27 3.91
CA GLU A 35 -7.12 15.31 5.37
C GLU A 35 -8.47 15.79 5.95
N GLU A 36 -9.07 14.98 6.83
CA GLU A 36 -10.31 15.30 7.53
C GLU A 36 -10.06 15.18 9.05
N ASN A 37 -10.40 16.22 9.82
CA ASN A 37 -10.20 16.27 11.27
C ASN A 37 -8.75 15.98 11.71
N GLY A 38 -7.77 16.45 10.95
CA GLY A 38 -6.35 16.21 11.23
C GLY A 38 -5.89 14.80 10.89
N LYS A 39 -6.69 13.99 10.18
CA LYS A 39 -6.39 12.60 9.85
C LYS A 39 -6.44 12.38 8.34
N LEU A 40 -5.48 11.62 7.82
CA LEU A 40 -5.39 11.25 6.42
C LEU A 40 -5.10 9.75 6.31
N PRO A 41 -6.01 8.94 5.75
CA PRO A 41 -5.70 7.55 5.43
C PRO A 41 -4.71 7.51 4.25
N PHE A 42 -3.58 6.83 4.44
CA PHE A 42 -2.59 6.60 3.42
C PHE A 42 -2.14 5.14 3.44
N LEU A 43 -2.52 4.38 2.40
CA LEU A 43 -2.27 2.95 2.31
C LEU A 43 -2.84 2.20 3.55
N ASP A 44 -1.99 1.48 4.27
CA ASP A 44 -2.34 0.74 5.50
C ASP A 44 -2.10 1.56 6.78
N VAL A 45 -1.86 2.87 6.65
CA VAL A 45 -1.55 3.76 7.78
C VAL A 45 -2.50 4.96 7.80
N LEU A 46 -3.06 5.24 8.96
CA LEU A 46 -3.79 6.47 9.25
C LEU A 46 -2.78 7.44 9.85
N VAL A 47 -2.50 8.52 9.13
CA VAL A 47 -1.63 9.56 9.63
C VAL A 47 -2.49 10.63 10.28
N SER A 48 -2.13 11.04 11.50
CA SER A 48 -2.91 12.00 12.29
C SER A 48 -2.01 13.11 12.83
N LYS A 49 -2.39 14.37 12.69
CA LYS A 49 -1.74 15.49 13.37
C LYS A 49 -2.07 15.49 14.85
N LYS A 50 -1.05 15.49 15.69
CA LYS A 50 -1.18 15.67 17.14
C LYS A 50 -1.18 17.15 17.51
N ALA A 51 -1.61 17.44 18.75
CA ALA A 51 -1.67 18.81 19.27
C ALA A 51 -0.28 19.48 19.38
N ASP A 52 0.80 18.69 19.47
CA ASP A 52 2.18 19.15 19.50
C ASP A 52 2.78 19.45 18.09
N GLY A 53 1.98 19.27 17.03
CA GLY A 53 2.41 19.46 15.64
C GLY A 53 3.12 18.24 15.02
N THR A 54 3.35 17.17 15.79
CA THR A 54 3.94 15.94 15.26
C THR A 54 2.91 15.04 14.56
N LEU A 55 3.40 14.16 13.68
CA LEU A 55 2.57 13.17 13.00
C LEU A 55 2.50 11.87 13.82
N GLY A 56 1.29 11.51 14.22
CA GLY A 56 0.93 10.18 14.71
C GLY A 56 0.64 9.22 13.55
N HIS A 57 0.98 7.95 13.72
CA HIS A 57 0.77 6.90 12.73
C HIS A 57 0.04 5.75 13.39
N GLN A 58 -1.04 5.31 12.78
CA GLN A 58 -1.91 4.23 13.25
C GLN A 58 -2.12 3.24 12.11
N VAL A 59 -2.28 1.95 12.38
CA VAL A 59 -2.70 1.01 11.32
C VAL A 59 -4.13 1.36 10.87
N TYR A 60 -4.30 1.66 9.58
CA TYR A 60 -5.61 1.91 8.98
C TYR A 60 -6.15 0.62 8.37
N ARG A 61 -7.35 0.22 8.80
CA ARG A 61 -8.11 -0.87 8.17
C ARG A 61 -9.26 -0.25 7.42
N LYS A 62 -9.29 -0.45 6.10
CA LYS A 62 -10.42 0.03 5.28
C LYS A 62 -11.73 -0.57 5.82
N PRO A 63 -12.86 0.15 5.83
CA PRO A 63 -14.15 -0.40 6.27
C PRO A 63 -14.61 -1.61 5.44
N THR A 64 -14.10 -1.73 4.21
CA THR A 64 -14.33 -2.87 3.30
C THR A 64 -13.42 -4.07 3.60
N HIS A 65 -12.59 -4.00 4.64
CA HIS A 65 -11.68 -5.07 5.01
C HIS A 65 -12.47 -6.18 5.71
N THR A 66 -13.01 -7.10 4.93
CA THR A 66 -13.47 -8.39 5.44
C THR A 66 -12.23 -9.06 6.05
N ASP A 67 -12.23 -9.37 7.34
CA ASP A 67 -11.16 -10.09 8.05
C ASP A 67 -10.91 -11.53 7.52
N THR A 68 -11.38 -11.82 6.32
CA THR A 68 -11.10 -13.02 5.54
C THR A 68 -9.71 -12.91 4.93
N TYR A 69 -8.69 -13.04 5.77
CA TYR A 69 -7.31 -13.26 5.32
C TYR A 69 -7.18 -14.67 4.74
N MET A 70 -7.62 -14.85 3.49
CA MET A 70 -7.50 -16.06 2.67
C MET A 70 -7.95 -17.38 3.34
N HIS A 71 -8.85 -18.11 2.71
CA HIS A 71 -9.18 -19.45 3.18
C HIS A 71 -7.92 -20.34 3.21
N PRO A 72 -7.76 -21.27 4.17
CA PRO A 72 -6.55 -22.11 4.29
C PRO A 72 -6.13 -22.80 2.98
N SER A 73 -7.10 -23.18 2.14
CA SER A 73 -6.88 -23.74 0.80
C SER A 73 -6.21 -22.75 -0.18
N GLN A 74 -6.57 -21.46 -0.11
CA GLN A 74 -5.96 -20.40 -0.91
C GLN A 74 -4.53 -20.10 -0.45
N LYS A 75 -4.26 -20.18 0.86
CA LYS A 75 -2.89 -20.05 1.40
C LYS A 75 -1.99 -21.15 0.85
N GLN A 76 -2.46 -22.40 0.84
CA GLN A 76 -1.69 -23.51 0.30
C GLN A 76 -1.44 -23.35 -1.21
N SER A 77 -2.43 -22.88 -1.97
CA SER A 77 -2.25 -22.61 -3.39
C SER A 77 -1.23 -21.52 -3.67
N VAL A 78 -1.20 -20.45 -2.86
CA VAL A 78 -0.21 -19.36 -2.99
C VAL A 78 1.18 -19.88 -2.64
N ILE A 79 1.33 -20.62 -1.53
CA ILE A 79 2.60 -21.22 -1.13
C ILE A 79 3.13 -22.15 -2.23
N ASN A 80 2.29 -23.08 -2.72
CA ASN A 80 2.68 -24.01 -3.78
C ASN A 80 3.08 -23.27 -5.06
N SER A 81 2.34 -22.23 -5.44
CA SER A 81 2.68 -21.42 -6.62
C SER A 81 3.99 -20.65 -6.44
N LEU A 82 4.27 -20.09 -5.26
CA LEU A 82 5.51 -19.37 -4.98
C LEU A 82 6.71 -20.31 -4.94
N VAL A 83 6.55 -21.48 -4.32
CA VAL A 83 7.57 -22.55 -4.30
C VAL A 83 7.86 -23.05 -5.71
N HIS A 84 6.82 -23.36 -6.50
CA HIS A 84 7.00 -23.79 -7.89
C HIS A 84 7.71 -22.74 -8.72
N ARG A 85 7.35 -21.46 -8.57
CA ARG A 85 8.04 -20.35 -9.25
C ARG A 85 9.48 -20.22 -8.80
N ALA A 86 9.77 -20.33 -7.50
CA ALA A 86 11.13 -20.31 -7.00
C ALA A 86 11.97 -21.42 -7.63
N PHE A 87 11.46 -22.65 -7.72
CA PHE A 87 12.16 -23.75 -8.38
C PHE A 87 12.27 -23.62 -9.90
N THR A 88 11.29 -22.98 -10.55
CA THR A 88 11.29 -22.82 -12.02
C THR A 88 12.17 -21.66 -12.48
N ILE A 89 12.23 -20.58 -11.70
CA ILE A 89 12.95 -19.34 -12.04
C ILE A 89 14.38 -19.36 -11.50
N SER A 90 14.66 -20.10 -10.42
CA SER A 90 16.03 -20.21 -9.91
C SER A 90 16.88 -21.08 -10.84
N ASP A 91 18.07 -20.59 -11.18
CA ASP A 91 19.05 -21.34 -11.94
C ASP A 91 19.44 -22.64 -11.21
N LYS A 92 19.60 -23.72 -11.97
CA LYS A 92 19.89 -25.07 -11.46
C LYS A 92 21.12 -25.14 -10.55
N GLU A 93 22.05 -24.20 -10.66
CA GLU A 93 23.30 -24.15 -9.90
C GLU A 93 23.11 -23.80 -8.41
N HIS A 94 21.95 -23.24 -8.01
CA HIS A 94 21.70 -22.83 -6.62
C HIS A 94 20.75 -23.76 -5.82
N LEU A 95 20.19 -24.80 -6.44
CA LEU A 95 19.17 -25.66 -5.82
C LEU A 95 19.73 -26.77 -4.90
N GLN A 96 21.04 -27.01 -4.87
CA GLN A 96 21.63 -28.13 -4.12
C GLN A 96 21.93 -27.84 -2.64
N ARG A 97 21.75 -26.60 -2.14
CA ARG A 97 22.22 -26.22 -0.79
C ARG A 97 21.15 -26.28 0.31
N GLN A 98 19.93 -26.75 0.04
CA GLN A 98 18.84 -26.75 1.04
C GLN A 98 18.27 -28.14 1.40
N ASN A 99 18.69 -29.23 0.74
CA ASN A 99 18.22 -30.59 1.05
C ASN A 99 19.20 -31.40 1.92
N SER A 100 20.17 -30.75 2.57
CA SER A 100 21.21 -31.43 3.36
C SER A 100 21.39 -30.79 4.73
N THR A 101 20.33 -30.67 5.51
CA THR A 101 20.44 -30.65 6.99
C THR A 101 19.13 -31.22 7.56
N THR A 102 19.14 -32.53 7.79
CA THR A 102 18.32 -33.24 8.78
C THR A 102 19.31 -33.95 9.70
#